data_AF-A0A7S1CU02-F1
#
_entry.id   AF-A0A7S1CU02-F1
#
_cell.length_a   1.000
_cell.length_b   1.000
_cell.length_c   1.000
_cell.angle_alpha   90.00
_cell.angle_beta   90.00
_cell.angle_gamma   90.00
#
_symmetry.space_group_name_H-M   'P 1'
#
loop_
_entity.id
_entity.type
_entity.pdbx_description
1 polymer ?
#
loop_
_entity_poly.entity_id
_entity_poly.type
_entity_poly.pdbx_seq_one_letter_code
_entity_poly.pdbx_strand_id
1 'polypeptide(L)'
;MCECVDTSATVHIQDVSVEAFRFVLKYIYGGSPPNQQDVLKYGKEIIEAANRYGVSSLKLEIERSFIELRVVDTSNCLDFICFAQENSCTALKEYAISYLIARPQDVMNVSDSA
;
A
#
# COMPACT_ATOMS: atom_id res chain seq x y z
N MET A 1 37.09 -30.98 11.31
CA MET A 1 35.85 -31.45 10.67
C MET A 1 35.07 -30.21 10.31
N CYS A 2 34.79 -29.97 9.02
CA CYS A 2 33.88 -28.90 8.62
C CYS A 2 32.46 -29.40 8.82
N GLU A 3 31.67 -28.72 9.64
CA GLU A 3 30.22 -28.90 9.66
C GLU A 3 29.66 -28.35 8.35
N CYS A 4 29.06 -29.22 7.55
CA CYS A 4 28.22 -28.80 6.43
C CYS A 4 26.97 -28.16 7.03
N VAL A 5 26.90 -26.83 7.05
CA VAL A 5 25.64 -26.12 7.32
C VAL A 5 24.72 -26.45 6.16
N ASP A 6 23.72 -27.30 6.42
CA ASP A 6 22.59 -27.51 5.51
C ASP A 6 21.92 -26.16 5.25
N THR A 7 22.34 -25.49 4.19
CA THR A 7 21.88 -24.13 3.87
C THR A 7 20.60 -24.21 3.05
N SER A 8 19.61 -24.96 3.52
CA SER A 8 18.23 -24.90 3.02
C SER A 8 17.33 -24.36 4.12
N ALA A 9 17.65 -23.16 4.61
CA ALA A 9 16.77 -22.41 5.50
C ALA A 9 15.60 -21.86 4.68
N THR A 10 14.58 -22.69 4.47
CA THR A 10 13.34 -22.27 3.82
C THR A 10 12.62 -21.27 4.71
N VAL A 11 12.55 -20.00 4.27
CA VAL A 11 11.78 -18.97 4.97
C VAL A 11 10.35 -19.00 4.46
N HIS A 12 9.40 -19.30 5.34
CA HIS A 12 7.99 -19.30 5.00
C HIS A 12 7.39 -17.90 5.20
N ILE A 13 6.80 -17.35 4.13
CA ILE A 13 6.18 -16.04 4.12
C ILE A 13 4.67 -16.24 4.19
N GLN A 14 4.04 -15.70 5.24
CA GLN A 14 2.61 -15.76 5.48
C GLN A 14 1.97 -14.37 5.33
N ASP A 15 0.69 -14.34 4.98
CA ASP A 15 -0.16 -13.14 4.83
C ASP A 15 0.46 -12.04 3.94
N VAL A 16 1.09 -12.45 2.84
CA VAL A 16 1.53 -11.53 1.79
C VAL A 16 1.12 -12.12 0.44
N SER A 17 0.49 -11.30 -0.39
CA SER A 17 0.18 -11.63 -1.78
C SER A 17 1.46 -11.92 -2.55
N VAL A 18 1.46 -13.00 -3.35
CA VAL A 18 2.62 -13.42 -4.15
C VAL A 18 3.07 -12.30 -5.09
N GLU A 19 2.12 -11.56 -5.66
CA GLU A 19 2.44 -10.45 -6.56
C GLU A 19 3.01 -9.25 -5.81
N ALA A 20 2.44 -8.89 -4.66
CA ALA A 20 2.97 -7.82 -3.83
C ALA A 20 4.41 -8.11 -3.39
N PHE A 21 4.68 -9.35 -2.96
CA PHE A 21 6.03 -9.77 -2.57
C PHE A 21 7.00 -9.73 -3.76
N ARG A 22 6.55 -10.12 -4.95
CA ARG A 22 7.35 -10.03 -6.18
C ARG A 22 7.74 -8.59 -6.51
N PHE A 23 6.83 -7.63 -6.35
CA PHE A 23 7.15 -6.21 -6.53
C PHE A 23 8.16 -5.71 -5.49
N VAL A 24 7.98 -6.09 -4.22
CA VAL A 24 8.93 -5.75 -3.15
C VAL A 24 10.32 -6.30 -3.46
N LEU A 25 10.45 -7.58 -3.81
CA LEU A 25 11.73 -8.19 -4.18
C LEU A 25 12.34 -7.49 -5.39
N LYS A 26 11.57 -7.31 -6.46
CA LYS A 26 12.05 -6.63 -7.67
C LYS A 26 12.61 -5.25 -7.34
N TYR A 27 11.94 -4.49 -6.46
CA TYR A 27 12.40 -3.17 -6.03
C TYR A 27 13.69 -3.23 -5.21
N ILE A 28 13.82 -4.17 -4.26
CA ILE A 28 15.04 -4.37 -3.46
C ILE A 28 16.25 -4.66 -4.35
N TYR A 29 16.07 -5.47 -5.39
CA TYR A 29 17.12 -5.80 -6.35
C TYR A 29 17.38 -4.71 -7.41
N GLY A 30 16.84 -3.50 -7.24
CA GLY A 30 17.06 -2.37 -8.16
C GLY A 30 16.23 -2.43 -9.45
N GLY A 31 15.19 -3.25 -9.48
CA GLY A 31 14.23 -3.27 -10.58
C GLY A 31 13.31 -2.05 -10.58
N SER A 32 12.63 -1.84 -11.71
CA SER A 32 11.70 -0.72 -11.88
C SER A 32 10.50 -0.82 -10.94
N PRO A 33 9.99 0.33 -10.43
CA PRO A 33 8.76 0.37 -9.63
C PRO A 33 7.55 -0.16 -10.44
N PRO A 34 6.48 -0.59 -9.75
CA PRO A 34 5.24 -1.01 -10.40
C PRO A 34 4.65 0.12 -11.24
N ASN A 35 4.04 -0.23 -12.38
CA ASN A 35 3.38 0.73 -13.25
C ASN A 35 2.06 1.19 -12.63
N GLN A 36 1.46 2.28 -13.14
CA GLN A 36 0.18 2.80 -12.64
C GLN A 36 -0.95 1.74 -12.61
N GLN A 37 -1.03 0.87 -13.61
CA GLN A 37 -2.01 -0.22 -13.64
C GLN A 37 -1.78 -1.24 -12.52
N ASP A 38 -0.52 -1.56 -12.23
CA ASP A 38 -0.15 -2.47 -11.14
C ASP A 38 -0.44 -1.81 -9.78
N VAL A 39 -0.20 -0.50 -9.66
CA VAL A 39 -0.54 0.28 -8.45
C VAL A 39 -2.06 0.29 -8.21
N LEU A 40 -2.88 0.47 -9.25
CA LEU A 40 -4.34 0.45 -9.10
C LEU A 40 -4.86 -0.93 -8.66
N LYS A 41 -4.22 -2.00 -9.14
CA LYS A 41 -4.67 -3.37 -8.89
C LYS A 41 -4.12 -3.95 -7.58
N TYR A 42 -2.84 -3.73 -7.31
CA TYR A 42 -2.10 -4.37 -6.22
C TYR A 42 -1.54 -3.36 -5.21
N GLY A 43 -1.75 -2.05 -5.38
CA GLY A 43 -1.09 -1.02 -4.57
C GLY A 43 -1.34 -1.14 -3.07
N LYS A 44 -2.54 -1.57 -2.65
CA LYS A 44 -2.83 -1.82 -1.22
C LYS A 44 -1.97 -2.95 -0.67
N GLU A 45 -1.93 -4.08 -1.37
CA GLU A 45 -1.12 -5.25 -1.00
C GLU A 45 0.38 -4.94 -1.03
N ILE A 46 0.83 -4.15 -2.00
CA ILE A 46 2.22 -3.70 -2.12
C ILE A 46 2.61 -2.81 -0.94
N ILE A 47 1.74 -1.87 -0.53
CA ILE A 47 1.99 -1.02 0.65
C ILE A 47 2.08 -1.87 1.90
N GLU A 48 1.17 -2.83 2.09
CA GLU A 48 1.17 -3.72 3.26
C GLU A 48 2.46 -4.55 3.31
N ALA A 49 2.84 -5.17 2.18
CA ALA A 49 4.08 -5.91 2.06
C ALA A 49 5.30 -5.01 2.32
N ALA A 50 5.35 -3.83 1.69
CA ALA A 50 6.45 -2.87 1.87
C ALA A 50 6.55 -2.39 3.32
N ASN A 51 5.43 -2.19 4.00
CA ASN A 51 5.39 -1.82 5.42
C ASN A 51 5.90 -2.97 6.30
N ARG A 52 5.48 -4.22 6.03
CA ARG A 52 5.90 -5.41 6.78
C ARG A 52 7.40 -5.71 6.63
N TYR A 53 7.95 -5.52 5.43
CA TYR A 53 9.37 -5.76 5.15
C TYR A 53 10.26 -4.52 5.33
N GLY A 54 9.70 -3.38 5.75
CA GLY A 54 10.46 -2.16 6.00
C GLY A 54 11.01 -1.45 4.75
N VAL A 55 10.39 -1.67 3.59
CA VAL A 55 10.79 -1.03 2.31
C VAL A 55 10.06 0.30 2.15
N SER A 56 10.47 1.30 2.95
CA SER A 56 9.81 2.61 2.99
C SER A 56 9.87 3.38 1.67
N SER A 57 10.93 3.19 0.87
CA SER A 57 11.07 3.87 -0.43
C SER A 57 10.00 3.43 -1.42
N LEU A 58 9.71 2.12 -1.50
CA LEU A 58 8.64 1.60 -2.36
C LEU A 58 7.30 2.16 -1.91
N LYS A 59 7.03 2.12 -0.60
CA LYS A 59 5.80 2.66 -0.02
C LYS A 59 5.54 4.11 -0.42
N LEU A 60 6.54 4.99 -0.31
CA LEU A 60 6.40 6.40 -0.69
C LEU A 60 6.09 6.59 -2.18
N GLU A 61 6.69 5.78 -3.06
CA GLU A 61 6.39 5.81 -4.50
C GLU A 61 4.94 5.37 -4.79
N ILE A 62 4.45 4.34 -4.11
CA ILE A 62 3.05 3.90 -4.23
C ILE A 62 2.08 4.95 -3.68
N GLU A 63 2.40 5.57 -2.53
CA GLU A 63 1.60 6.65 -1.95
C GLU A 63 1.47 7.83 -2.93
N ARG A 64 2.59 8.29 -3.52
CA ARG A 64 2.58 9.34 -4.53
C ARG A 64 1.72 8.95 -5.72
N SER A 65 1.88 7.72 -6.23
CA SER A 65 1.10 7.21 -7.35
C SER A 65 -0.41 7.18 -7.03
N PHE A 66 -0.81 6.81 -5.82
CA PHE A 66 -2.22 6.84 -5.40
C PHE A 66 -2.81 8.25 -5.41
N ILE A 67 -2.03 9.24 -4.97
CA ILE A 67 -2.43 10.64 -4.97
C ILE A 67 -2.55 11.16 -6.40
N GLU A 68 -1.57 10.89 -7.25
CA GLU A 68 -1.55 11.30 -8.66
C GLU A 68 -2.73 10.70 -9.46
N LEU A 69 -3.03 9.42 -9.20
CA LEU A 69 -4.15 8.72 -9.83
C LEU A 69 -5.52 9.10 -9.26
N ARG A 70 -5.56 9.93 -8.22
CA ARG A 70 -6.79 10.38 -7.54
C ARG A 70 -7.73 9.22 -7.19
N VAL A 71 -7.18 8.15 -6.63
CA VAL A 71 -7.94 6.93 -6.30
C VAL A 71 -8.90 7.15 -5.11
N VAL A 72 -8.73 8.26 -4.38
CA VAL A 72 -9.62 8.66 -3.28
C VAL A 72 -10.86 9.38 -3.83
N ASP A 73 -12.01 8.75 -3.60
CA ASP A 73 -13.37 9.22 -3.90
C ASP A 73 -14.16 9.42 -2.61
N THR A 74 -15.32 10.09 -2.69
CA THR A 74 -16.18 10.35 -1.53
C THR A 74 -16.66 9.08 -0.82
N SER A 75 -16.87 7.99 -1.56
CA SER A 75 -17.32 6.70 -0.99
C SER A 75 -16.19 5.89 -0.35
N ASN A 76 -14.95 6.02 -0.84
CA ASN A 76 -13.83 5.19 -0.41
C ASN A 76 -12.84 5.93 0.52
N CYS A 77 -13.04 7.24 0.73
CA CYS A 77 -12.14 8.08 1.50
C CYS A 77 -11.93 7.58 2.93
N LEU A 78 -12.97 7.09 3.59
CA LEU A 78 -12.88 6.55 4.95
C LEU A 78 -12.03 5.27 4.98
N ASP A 79 -12.23 4.37 4.01
CA ASP A 79 -11.45 3.14 3.89
C ASP A 79 -9.97 3.45 3.68
N PHE A 80 -9.66 4.45 2.84
CA PHE A 80 -8.29 4.88 2.59
C PHE A 80 -7.64 5.54 3.82
N ILE A 81 -8.40 6.29 4.63
CA ILE A 81 -7.90 6.86 5.90
C ILE A 81 -7.56 5.73 6.88
N CYS A 82 -8.45 4.74 7.03
CA CYS A 82 -8.21 3.58 7.90
C CYS A 82 -6.99 2.78 7.45
N PHE A 83 -6.94 2.45 6.15
CA PHE A 83 -5.83 1.74 5.53
C PHE A 83 -4.49 2.48 5.69
N ALA A 84 -4.48 3.80 5.45
CA ALA A 84 -3.28 4.61 5.59
C ALA A 84 -2.82 4.70 7.05
N GLN A 85 -3.75 4.68 8.00
CA GLN A 85 -3.41 4.65 9.43
C GLN A 85 -2.77 3.32 9.83
N GLU A 86 -3.35 2.19 9.43
CA GLU A 86 -2.81 0.84 9.71
C GLU A 86 -1.41 0.65 9.13
N ASN A 87 -1.21 1.13 7.90
CA ASN A 87 0.05 1.00 7.19
C ASN A 87 1.02 2.16 7.43
N SER A 88 0.71 3.09 8.35
CA SER A 88 1.54 4.26 8.67
C SER A 88 1.91 5.13 7.43
N CYS A 89 1.00 5.24 6.46
CA CYS A 89 1.16 6.02 5.24
C CYS A 89 0.76 7.49 5.50
N THR A 90 1.75 8.37 5.70
CA THR A 90 1.46 9.74 6.15
C THR A 90 0.93 10.62 5.01
N ALA A 91 1.53 10.56 3.82
CA ALA A 91 1.14 11.42 2.70
C ALA A 91 -0.25 11.05 2.19
N LEU A 92 -0.53 9.75 2.06
CA LEU A 92 -1.85 9.27 1.66
C LEU A 92 -2.93 9.64 2.69
N LYS A 93 -2.62 9.56 3.99
CA LYS A 93 -3.54 9.95 5.07
C LYS A 93 -3.87 11.44 5.01
N GLU A 94 -2.86 12.30 4.89
CA GLU A 94 -3.06 13.75 4.79
C GLU A 94 -3.90 14.11 3.56
N TYR A 95 -3.64 13.47 2.42
CA TYR A 95 -4.41 13.68 1.20
C TYR A 95 -5.88 13.27 1.38
N ALA A 96 -6.14 12.08 1.93
CA ALA A 96 -7.51 11.61 2.15
C ALA A 96 -8.27 12.47 3.18
N ILE A 97 -7.63 12.89 4.27
CA ILE A 97 -8.24 13.81 5.24
C ILE A 97 -8.53 15.17 4.60
N SER A 98 -7.60 15.71 3.81
CA SER A 98 -7.80 16.97 3.09
C SER A 98 -8.97 16.89 2.12
N TYR A 99 -9.12 15.74 1.44
CA TYR A 99 -10.25 15.46 0.56
C TYR A 99 -11.58 15.43 1.33
N LEU A 100 -11.60 14.76 2.50
CA LEU A 100 -12.79 14.70 3.37
C LEU A 100 -13.21 16.08 3.87
N ILE A 101 -12.26 16.90 4.34
CA ILE A 101 -12.53 18.25 4.85
C ILE A 101 -13.08 19.17 3.75
N ALA A 102 -12.64 18.97 2.49
CA ALA A 102 -13.13 19.76 1.36
C ALA A 102 -14.57 19.39 0.95
N ARG A 103 -15.06 18.18 1.29
CA ARG A 103 -16.38 17.65 0.89
C ARG A 103 -17.13 16.93 2.03
N PRO A 104 -17.39 17.60 3.17
CA PRO A 104 -18.03 16.94 4.31
C PRO A 104 -19.50 16.58 4.06
N GLN A 105 -20.19 17.35 3.23
CA GLN A 105 -21.62 17.19 2.93
C GLN A 105 -21.91 15.95 2.06
N ASP A 106 -20.99 15.60 1.16
CA ASP A 106 -21.16 14.46 0.25
C ASP A 106 -20.99 13.11 0.95
N VAL A 107 -20.21 13.05 2.04
CA VAL A 107 -19.99 11.82 2.82
C VAL A 107 -21.14 11.58 3.80
N MET A 108 -21.72 12.64 4.36
CA MET A 108 -22.84 12.53 5.31
C MET A 108 -24.20 12.22 4.64
N ASN A 109 -24.40 12.60 3.37
CA ASN A 109 -25.64 12.27 2.66
C ASN A 109 -25.75 10.79 2.24
N VAL A 110 -24.66 10.02 2.27
CA VAL A 110 -24.68 8.58 1.95
C VAL A 110 -25.38 7.77 3.05
N SER A 111 -25.39 8.26 4.31
CA SER A 111 -26.03 7.56 5.43
C SER A 111 -27.55 7.78 5.55
N ASP A 112 -28.13 8.77 4.86
CA ASP A 112 -29.56 9.09 4.95
C ASP A 112 -30.43 8.42 3.84
N SER A 113 -29.81 7.61 2.97
CA SER A 113 -30.51 6.96 1.84
C SER A 113 -30.71 5.44 2.00
N ALA A 114 -30.52 4.88 3.20
CA ALA A 114 -30.69 3.44 3.49
C ALA A 114 -31.92 3.16 4.35
#